data_AF-A0A7S4GMF2-F1
#
_entry.id   AF-A0A7S4GMF2-F1
#
_cell.length_a   1.000
_cell.length_b   1.000
_cell.length_c   1.000
_cell.angle_alpha   90.00
_cell.angle_beta   90.00
_cell.angle_gamma   90.00
#
_symmetry.space_group_name_H-M   'P 1'
#
loop_
_entity.id
_entity.type
_entity.pdbx_description
1 polymer ?
#
loop_
_entity_poly.entity_id
_entity_poly.type
_entity_poly.pdbx_seq_one_letter_code
_entity_poly.pdbx_strand_id
1 'polypeptide(L)'
;MADATKVVSAVDKTYADIQSVKTRMTGVTGTLNQLKVAVATALPADASKGQQINVGFVRQELTKAKEAVAKFKEMVREAAENGGGAGGGLPNARRQMKDDKTRTLYERVGGDLNIETGVEIMFNKMLQDSRVRSYFEKNQRKMQQMRKKFFQFISGFFGGPALYDANNIKPAHYHMNITDYHFDALLDVFQASLLELGVHADATKDAIAACGKIRKDVTTGCTVRMELAQKNMEKGKDGLFKRMGGEEGIAQFMDRVYDLVQVDNRIKSWFSGKNYQAIKEGQRVYLTELLGGPKIYKGKDLVEIHKGMNLSDYEFDCFLANCEKAMSGLGIEDETIDEAIVSMEPVRAAL
;
A
#
# COMPACT_ATOMS: atom_id res chain seq x y z
N MET A 1 37.81 -8.56 36.45
CA MET A 1 37.56 -7.85 35.18
C MET A 1 37.65 -8.73 33.92
N ALA A 2 37.78 -10.06 34.02
CA ALA A 2 37.91 -10.97 32.87
C ALA A 2 36.60 -11.67 32.43
N ASP A 3 35.43 -11.10 32.78
CA ASP A 3 34.13 -11.76 32.65
C ASP A 3 33.21 -11.07 31.61
N ALA A 4 33.15 -9.73 31.65
CA ALA A 4 32.34 -8.96 30.70
C ALA A 4 32.74 -9.17 29.23
N THR A 5 34.03 -9.27 28.93
CA THR A 5 34.52 -9.49 27.56
C THR A 5 34.17 -10.87 27.03
N LYS A 6 34.10 -11.89 27.90
CA LYS A 6 33.69 -13.25 27.54
C LYS A 6 32.19 -13.32 27.29
N VAL A 7 31.40 -12.64 28.12
CA VAL A 7 29.95 -12.53 27.94
C VAL A 7 29.61 -11.78 26.65
N VAL A 8 30.28 -10.66 26.36
CA VAL A 8 30.10 -9.90 25.10
C VAL A 8 30.46 -10.77 23.89
N SER A 9 31.61 -11.47 23.94
CA SER A 9 32.01 -12.37 22.85
C SER A 9 31.04 -13.55 22.66
N ALA A 10 30.47 -14.08 23.75
CA ALA A 10 29.44 -15.12 23.67
C ALA A 10 28.14 -14.60 23.05
N VAL A 11 27.71 -13.38 23.42
CA VAL A 11 26.53 -12.71 22.85
C VAL A 11 26.74 -12.40 21.36
N ASP A 12 27.91 -11.90 20.96
CA ASP A 12 28.24 -11.63 19.56
C ASP A 12 28.23 -12.91 18.72
N LYS A 13 28.74 -14.01 19.29
CA LYS A 13 28.71 -15.33 18.66
C LYS A 13 27.27 -15.83 18.52
N THR A 14 26.46 -15.75 19.58
CA THR A 14 25.03 -16.11 19.54
C THR A 14 24.25 -15.25 18.55
N TYR A 15 24.55 -13.96 18.45
CA TYR A 15 23.94 -13.08 17.46
C TYR A 15 24.31 -13.48 16.03
N ALA A 16 25.58 -13.77 15.76
CA ALA A 16 26.03 -14.27 14.46
C ALA A 16 25.37 -15.61 14.10
N ASP A 17 25.22 -16.50 15.07
CA ASP A 17 24.54 -17.79 14.90
C ASP A 17 23.05 -17.60 14.60
N ILE A 18 22.37 -16.66 15.28
CA ILE A 18 20.97 -16.28 14.99
C ILE A 18 20.83 -15.68 13.58
N GLN A 19 21.76 -14.82 13.15
CA GLN A 19 21.73 -14.25 11.79
C GLN A 19 21.99 -15.32 10.72
N SER A 20 22.86 -16.29 11.00
CA SER A 20 23.11 -17.46 10.13
C SER A 20 21.86 -18.33 10.02
N VAL A 21 21.18 -18.60 11.14
CA VAL A 21 19.90 -19.31 11.18
C VAL A 21 18.82 -18.53 10.40
N LYS A 22 18.70 -17.21 10.60
CA LYS A 22 17.75 -16.35 9.88
C LYS A 22 17.98 -16.37 8.36
N THR A 23 19.23 -16.28 7.94
CA THR A 23 19.63 -16.35 6.53
C THR A 23 19.27 -17.70 5.91
N ARG A 24 19.53 -18.79 6.63
CA ARG A 24 19.20 -20.15 6.15
C ARG A 24 17.70 -20.42 6.15
N MET A 25 16.97 -19.90 7.14
CA MET A 25 15.51 -19.97 7.19
C MET A 25 14.89 -19.17 6.04
N THR A 26 15.48 -18.03 5.66
CA THR A 26 15.09 -17.25 4.47
C THR A 26 15.34 -18.04 3.19
N GLY A 27 16.45 -18.77 3.10
CA GLY A 27 16.70 -19.72 2.00
C GLY A 27 15.65 -20.82 1.92
N VAL A 28 15.30 -21.44 3.06
CA VAL A 28 14.25 -22.48 3.13
C VAL A 28 12.88 -21.92 2.75
N THR A 29 12.51 -20.74 3.26
CA THR A 29 11.25 -20.05 2.89
C THR A 29 11.22 -19.71 1.41
N GLY A 30 12.35 -19.24 0.84
CA GLY A 30 12.50 -19.00 -0.59
C GLY A 30 12.28 -20.26 -1.42
N THR A 31 12.91 -21.37 -1.04
CA THR A 31 12.70 -22.67 -1.69
C THR A 31 11.26 -23.16 -1.55
N LEU A 32 10.64 -23.01 -0.37
CA LEU A 32 9.24 -23.38 -0.15
C LEU A 32 8.27 -22.53 -0.98
N ASN A 33 8.54 -21.23 -1.12
CA ASN A 33 7.76 -20.34 -1.98
C ASN A 33 7.94 -20.68 -3.46
N GLN A 34 9.15 -21.00 -3.91
CA GLN A 34 9.39 -21.52 -5.26
C GLN A 34 8.66 -22.84 -5.49
N LEU A 35 8.65 -23.74 -4.50
CA LEU A 35 7.89 -24.99 -4.55
C LEU A 35 6.39 -24.75 -4.62
N LYS A 36 5.87 -23.82 -3.81
CA LYS A 36 4.45 -23.43 -3.79
C LYS A 36 4.02 -22.84 -5.12
N VAL A 37 4.86 -22.00 -5.73
CA VAL A 37 4.62 -21.45 -7.07
C VAL A 37 4.66 -22.56 -8.12
N ALA A 38 5.67 -23.45 -8.09
CA ALA A 38 5.79 -24.57 -9.01
C ALA A 38 4.59 -25.53 -8.94
N VAL A 39 4.10 -25.83 -7.73
CA VAL A 39 2.91 -26.66 -7.48
C VAL A 39 1.63 -25.95 -7.95
N ALA A 40 1.51 -24.64 -7.72
CA ALA A 40 0.36 -23.85 -8.18
C ALA A 40 0.32 -23.70 -9.70
N THR A 41 1.46 -23.60 -10.39
CA THR A 41 1.55 -23.62 -11.86
C THR A 41 1.35 -25.02 -12.45
N ALA A 42 1.48 -26.08 -11.65
CA ALA A 42 1.26 -27.46 -12.07
C ALA A 42 -0.20 -27.94 -11.90
N LEU A 43 -1.09 -27.10 -11.37
CA LEU A 43 -2.51 -27.42 -11.19
C LEU A 43 -3.38 -26.55 -12.13
N PRO A 44 -4.00 -27.10 -13.19
CA PRO A 44 -5.06 -26.42 -13.93
C PRO A 44 -6.41 -26.56 -13.22
N ALA A 45 -7.32 -25.60 -13.49
CA ALA A 45 -8.69 -25.55 -12.96
C ALA A 45 -9.63 -26.66 -13.48
N ASP A 46 -9.13 -27.64 -14.23
CA ASP A 46 -9.90 -28.75 -14.81
C ASP A 46 -9.08 -30.04 -14.75
N ALA A 47 -9.57 -31.01 -13.98
CA ALA A 47 -8.91 -32.27 -13.63
C ALA A 47 -9.08 -33.38 -14.70
N SER A 48 -9.06 -33.03 -15.99
CA SER A 48 -9.45 -33.97 -17.07
C SER A 48 -8.35 -34.37 -18.07
N LYS A 49 -7.11 -33.88 -17.96
CA LYS A 49 -6.01 -34.37 -18.82
C LYS A 49 -4.77 -34.75 -18.00
N GLY A 50 -4.55 -36.06 -17.91
CA GLY A 50 -3.41 -36.66 -17.25
C GLY A 50 -2.08 -36.19 -17.86
N GLN A 51 -1.35 -35.38 -17.10
CA GLN A 51 0.06 -35.11 -17.33
C GLN A 51 0.81 -35.51 -16.05
N GLN A 52 1.84 -36.33 -16.20
CA GLN A 52 2.58 -36.88 -15.05
C GLN A 52 3.26 -35.74 -14.27
N ILE A 53 2.80 -35.54 -13.02
CA ILE A 53 3.53 -34.79 -12.01
C ILE A 53 4.91 -35.44 -11.88
N ASN A 54 5.99 -34.67 -11.94
CA ASN A 54 7.33 -35.18 -11.65
C ASN A 54 7.47 -35.39 -10.13
N VAL A 55 6.85 -36.49 -9.65
CA VAL A 55 6.86 -36.92 -8.25
C VAL A 55 8.29 -37.15 -7.76
N GLY A 56 9.23 -37.46 -8.67
CA GLY A 56 10.65 -37.59 -8.37
C GLY A 56 11.27 -36.28 -7.88
N PHE A 57 11.05 -35.19 -8.61
CA PHE A 57 11.54 -33.86 -8.22
C PHE A 57 10.90 -33.39 -6.90
N VAL A 58 9.58 -33.55 -6.75
CA VAL A 58 8.88 -33.17 -5.51
C VAL A 58 9.36 -33.99 -4.31
N ARG A 59 9.58 -35.30 -4.47
CA ARG A 59 10.18 -36.13 -3.41
C ARG A 59 11.60 -35.67 -3.08
N GLN A 60 12.42 -35.36 -4.07
CA GLN A 60 13.80 -34.95 -3.86
C GLN A 60 13.87 -33.64 -3.05
N GLU A 61 13.06 -32.65 -3.40
CA GLU A 61 13.00 -31.38 -2.67
C GLU A 61 12.38 -31.54 -1.28
N LEU A 62 11.37 -32.39 -1.12
CA LEU A 62 10.80 -32.73 0.19
C LEU A 62 11.82 -33.43 1.10
N THR A 63 12.67 -34.30 0.54
CA THR A 63 13.76 -34.96 1.27
C THR A 63 14.80 -33.94 1.72
N LYS A 64 15.24 -33.03 0.83
CA LYS A 64 16.17 -31.94 1.20
C LYS A 64 15.61 -31.04 2.30
N ALA A 65 14.33 -30.69 2.23
CA ALA A 65 13.66 -29.91 3.25
C ALA A 65 13.59 -30.65 4.60
N LYS A 66 13.28 -31.95 4.58
CA LYS A 66 13.28 -32.80 5.79
C LYS A 66 14.67 -32.92 6.41
N GLU A 67 15.71 -33.08 5.60
CA GLU A 67 17.10 -33.13 6.06
C GLU A 67 17.56 -31.79 6.65
N ALA A 68 17.18 -30.68 6.03
CA ALA A 68 17.47 -29.33 6.56
C ALA A 68 16.78 -29.09 7.91
N VAL A 69 15.52 -29.51 8.05
CA VAL A 69 14.77 -29.44 9.31
C VAL A 69 15.36 -30.37 10.38
N ALA A 70 15.81 -31.58 10.00
CA ALA A 70 16.45 -32.50 10.92
C ALA A 70 17.79 -31.95 11.45
N LYS A 71 18.63 -31.42 10.55
CA LYS A 71 19.90 -30.75 10.94
C LYS A 71 19.65 -29.55 11.84
N PHE A 72 18.60 -28.77 11.57
CA PHE A 72 18.20 -27.66 12.42
C PHE A 72 17.76 -28.13 13.83
N LYS A 73 16.98 -29.21 13.91
CA LYS A 73 16.56 -29.78 15.21
C LYS A 73 17.75 -30.30 16.02
N GLU A 74 18.71 -30.97 15.39
CA GLU A 74 19.92 -31.43 16.07
C GLU A 74 20.78 -30.28 16.55
N MET A 75 20.96 -29.22 15.76
CA MET A 75 21.70 -28.02 16.20
C MET A 75 21.02 -27.30 17.37
N VAL A 76 19.68 -27.22 17.38
CA VAL A 76 18.92 -26.64 18.50
C VAL A 76 19.04 -27.51 19.74
N ARG A 77 19.05 -28.83 19.57
CA ARG A 77 19.24 -29.80 20.65
C ARG A 77 20.66 -29.72 21.23
N GLU A 78 21.69 -29.66 20.41
CA GLU A 78 23.08 -29.47 20.82
C GLU A 78 23.29 -28.12 21.54
N ALA A 79 22.61 -27.06 21.09
CA ALA A 79 22.62 -25.76 21.76
C ALA A 79 21.90 -25.80 23.13
N ALA A 80 20.83 -26.60 23.25
CA ALA A 80 20.13 -26.80 24.52
C ALA A 80 20.92 -27.68 25.50
N GLU A 81 21.62 -28.72 25.00
CA GLU A 81 22.45 -29.61 25.81
C GLU A 81 23.73 -28.93 26.30
N ASN A 82 24.36 -28.08 25.48
CA ASN A 82 25.53 -27.28 25.88
C ASN A 82 25.19 -26.03 26.71
N GLY A 83 23.91 -25.65 26.79
CA GLY A 83 23.41 -24.53 27.61
C GLY A 83 22.83 -24.95 28.98
N GLY A 84 22.85 -26.25 29.31
CA GLY A 84 22.18 -26.83 30.48
C GLY A 84 22.89 -26.66 31.82
N GLY A 85 23.35 -25.44 32.14
CA GLY A 85 24.15 -25.17 33.34
C GLY A 85 23.80 -23.87 34.05
N ALA A 86 22.53 -23.64 34.39
CA ALA A 86 22.10 -22.90 35.60
C ALA A 86 20.57 -22.73 35.59
N GLY A 87 19.89 -23.53 36.41
CA GLY A 87 18.55 -23.21 36.88
C GLY A 87 18.62 -21.95 37.75
N GLY A 88 18.07 -20.86 37.25
CA GLY A 88 17.90 -19.60 37.96
C GLY A 88 17.17 -18.66 37.03
N GLY A 89 15.92 -18.31 37.36
CA GLY A 89 15.01 -17.56 36.49
C GLY A 89 15.70 -16.39 35.79
N LEU A 90 15.65 -16.38 34.47
CA LEU A 90 16.22 -15.32 33.63
C LEU A 90 15.59 -13.97 34.01
N PRO A 91 16.34 -13.03 34.59
CA PRO A 91 15.86 -11.67 34.78
C PRO A 91 16.00 -10.93 33.44
N ASN A 92 14.87 -10.62 32.80
CA ASN A 92 14.64 -9.39 32.01
C ASN A 92 15.70 -8.92 30.98
N ALA A 93 16.50 -9.80 30.38
CA ALA A 93 17.55 -9.44 29.40
C ALA A 93 17.03 -9.03 28.00
N ARG A 94 15.71 -8.97 27.78
CA ARG A 94 15.09 -8.40 26.56
C ARG A 94 15.07 -6.86 26.54
N ARG A 95 15.51 -6.19 27.61
CA ARG A 95 15.73 -4.73 27.61
C ARG A 95 17.21 -4.46 27.31
N GLN A 96 17.47 -3.65 26.28
CA GLN A 96 18.75 -2.96 25.96
C GLN A 96 19.59 -3.48 24.78
N MET A 97 18.98 -3.83 23.64
CA MET A 97 19.68 -3.55 22.38
C MET A 97 19.26 -2.15 21.94
N LYS A 98 20.15 -1.15 22.07
CA LYS A 98 19.86 0.24 21.71
C LYS A 98 19.55 0.32 20.22
N ASP A 99 18.45 0.98 19.87
CA ASP A 99 18.06 1.23 18.48
C ASP A 99 19.12 2.10 17.77
N ASP A 100 19.73 1.55 16.73
CA ASP A 100 20.77 2.22 15.94
C ASP A 100 20.12 3.15 14.91
N LYS A 101 19.93 4.42 15.29
CA LYS A 101 19.34 5.47 14.45
C LYS A 101 20.19 5.84 13.22
N THR A 102 21.41 5.34 13.08
CA THR A 102 22.23 5.60 11.87
C THR A 102 21.78 4.76 10.67
N ARG A 103 21.04 3.68 10.93
CA ARG A 103 20.46 2.81 9.91
C ARG A 103 19.10 3.30 9.47
N THR A 104 18.71 2.90 8.26
CA THR A 104 17.36 3.16 7.74
C THR A 104 16.30 2.49 8.61
N LEU A 105 15.08 3.02 8.59
CA LEU A 105 13.97 2.39 9.30
C LEU A 105 13.73 0.96 8.78
N TYR A 106 13.93 0.74 7.48
CA TYR A 106 13.86 -0.57 6.82
C TYR A 106 14.77 -1.60 7.48
N GLU A 107 16.04 -1.25 7.70
CA GLU A 107 17.00 -2.13 8.38
C GLU A 107 16.65 -2.34 9.85
N ARG A 108 16.20 -1.27 10.53
CA ARG A 108 15.85 -1.30 11.96
C ARG A 108 14.61 -2.14 12.26
N VAL A 109 13.65 -2.23 11.33
CA VAL A 109 12.49 -3.14 11.45
C VAL A 109 12.81 -4.58 11.01
N GLY A 110 14.00 -4.83 10.45
CA GLY A 110 14.50 -6.16 10.13
C GLY A 110 14.45 -6.56 8.65
N GLY A 111 14.27 -5.59 7.74
CA GLY A 111 14.31 -5.74 6.29
C GLY A 111 13.13 -6.53 5.71
N ASP A 112 13.25 -6.96 4.44
CA ASP A 112 12.17 -7.59 3.69
C ASP A 112 11.51 -8.77 4.42
N LEU A 113 12.28 -9.64 5.09
CA LEU A 113 11.73 -10.80 5.79
C LEU A 113 10.75 -10.40 6.90
N ASN A 114 11.12 -9.42 7.73
CA ASN A 114 10.27 -8.95 8.82
C ASN A 114 9.09 -8.14 8.29
N ILE A 115 9.28 -7.37 7.22
CA ILE A 115 8.19 -6.59 6.61
C ILE A 115 7.17 -7.53 5.95
N GLU A 116 7.60 -8.54 5.20
CA GLU A 116 6.70 -9.51 4.56
C GLU A 116 5.91 -10.28 5.62
N THR A 117 6.59 -10.83 6.63
CA THR A 117 5.93 -11.53 7.75
C THR A 117 4.99 -10.60 8.51
N GLY A 118 5.40 -9.35 8.73
CA GLY A 118 4.61 -8.35 9.45
C GLY A 118 3.35 -7.97 8.70
N VAL A 119 3.42 -7.85 7.37
CA VAL A 119 2.25 -7.65 6.51
C VAL A 119 1.30 -8.84 6.57
N GLU A 120 1.80 -10.08 6.60
CA GLU A 120 0.93 -11.25 6.76
C GLU A 120 0.19 -11.25 8.10
N ILE A 121 0.89 -11.01 9.21
CA ILE A 121 0.31 -10.90 10.55
C ILE A 121 -0.71 -9.77 10.59
N MET A 122 -0.36 -8.60 10.06
CA MET A 122 -1.22 -7.42 10.03
C MET A 122 -2.52 -7.70 9.29
N PHE A 123 -2.48 -8.31 8.10
CA PHE A 123 -3.69 -8.65 7.35
C PHE A 123 -4.58 -9.65 8.09
N ASN A 124 -4.00 -10.60 8.81
CA ASN A 124 -4.79 -11.53 9.61
C ASN A 124 -5.46 -10.81 10.79
N LYS A 125 -4.76 -9.89 11.46
CA LYS A 125 -5.33 -9.06 12.54
C LYS A 125 -6.41 -8.11 12.02
N MET A 126 -6.23 -7.50 10.84
CA MET A 126 -7.25 -6.63 10.23
C MET A 126 -8.54 -7.37 9.91
N LEU A 127 -8.48 -8.67 9.56
CA LEU A 127 -9.67 -9.50 9.37
C LEU A 127 -10.39 -9.83 10.68
N GLN A 128 -9.74 -9.68 11.84
CA GLN A 128 -10.34 -9.87 13.16
C GLN A 128 -10.76 -8.55 13.82
N ASP A 129 -10.23 -7.41 13.37
CA ASP A 129 -10.57 -6.09 13.90
C ASP A 129 -11.83 -5.55 13.24
N SER A 130 -12.92 -5.47 14.00
CA SER A 130 -14.24 -5.03 13.52
C SER A 130 -14.24 -3.61 12.93
N ARG A 131 -13.28 -2.76 13.30
CA ARG A 131 -13.17 -1.37 12.83
C ARG A 131 -12.73 -1.28 11.37
N VAL A 132 -11.93 -2.24 10.90
CA VAL A 132 -11.31 -2.19 9.56
C VAL A 132 -11.63 -3.41 8.69
N ARG A 133 -12.13 -4.49 9.27
CA ARG A 133 -12.39 -5.79 8.61
C ARG A 133 -13.09 -5.66 7.25
N SER A 134 -14.13 -4.84 7.15
CA SER A 134 -14.94 -4.68 5.93
C SER A 134 -14.13 -4.21 4.70
N TYR A 135 -13.01 -3.49 4.89
CA TYR A 135 -12.13 -3.06 3.80
C TYR A 135 -11.24 -4.21 3.27
N PHE A 136 -10.99 -5.23 4.09
CA PHE A 136 -10.06 -6.33 3.80
C PHE A 136 -10.76 -7.67 3.53
N GLU A 137 -12.08 -7.76 3.66
CA GLU A 137 -12.85 -8.95 3.25
C GLU A 137 -13.00 -9.00 1.71
N LYS A 138 -11.94 -9.44 1.03
CA LYS A 138 -11.91 -9.59 -0.43
C LYS A 138 -11.59 -11.03 -0.83
N ASN A 139 -11.81 -11.35 -2.10
CA ASN A 139 -11.40 -12.65 -2.65
C ASN A 139 -9.88 -12.87 -2.55
N GLN A 140 -9.45 -14.14 -2.60
CA GLN A 140 -8.06 -14.52 -2.37
C GLN A 140 -7.08 -13.82 -3.34
N ARG A 141 -7.43 -13.70 -4.62
CA ARG A 141 -6.58 -13.03 -5.62
C ARG A 141 -6.34 -11.56 -5.26
N LYS A 142 -7.40 -10.82 -4.94
CA LYS A 142 -7.31 -9.41 -4.54
C LYS A 142 -6.52 -9.26 -3.25
N MET A 143 -6.73 -10.17 -2.29
CA MET A 143 -6.01 -10.17 -1.02
C MET A 143 -4.50 -10.40 -1.17
N GLN A 144 -4.09 -11.27 -2.09
CA GLN A 144 -2.67 -11.46 -2.39
C GLN A 144 -2.05 -10.21 -3.04
N GLN A 145 -2.79 -9.56 -3.96
CA GLN A 145 -2.34 -8.31 -4.56
C GLN A 145 -2.21 -7.18 -3.53
N MET A 146 -3.17 -7.07 -2.61
CA MET A 146 -3.12 -6.07 -1.54
C MET A 146 -1.91 -6.29 -0.62
N ARG A 147 -1.66 -7.53 -0.16
CA ARG A 147 -0.47 -7.86 0.64
C ARG A 147 0.82 -7.47 -0.07
N LYS A 148 0.95 -7.85 -1.35
CA LYS A 148 2.13 -7.53 -2.17
C LYS A 148 2.36 -6.02 -2.27
N LYS A 149 1.32 -5.25 -2.63
CA LYS A 149 1.42 -3.79 -2.74
C LYS A 149 1.74 -3.13 -1.40
N PHE A 150 1.17 -3.63 -0.31
CA PHE A 150 1.45 -3.12 1.03
C PHE A 150 2.90 -3.38 1.45
N PHE A 151 3.42 -4.59 1.19
CA PHE A 151 4.84 -4.91 1.38
C PHE A 151 5.75 -3.96 0.59
N GLN A 152 5.48 -3.78 -0.71
CA GLN A 152 6.26 -2.90 -1.58
C GLN A 152 6.25 -1.46 -1.08
N PHE A 153 5.08 -0.97 -0.63
CA PHE A 153 4.94 0.35 -0.05
C PHE A 153 5.78 0.47 1.22
N ILE A 154 5.59 -0.41 2.22
CA ILE A 154 6.31 -0.31 3.50
C ILE A 154 7.84 -0.47 3.32
N SER A 155 8.28 -1.41 2.48
CA SER A 155 9.71 -1.63 2.21
C SER A 155 10.37 -0.36 1.65
N GLY A 156 9.81 0.21 0.57
CA GLY A 156 10.36 1.44 -0.02
C GLY A 156 10.20 2.66 0.90
N PHE A 157 9.06 2.79 1.57
CA PHE A 157 8.75 3.93 2.43
C PHE A 157 9.66 4.01 3.67
N PHE A 158 10.18 2.87 4.14
CA PHE A 158 11.12 2.82 5.26
C PHE A 158 12.59 2.94 4.85
N GLY A 159 12.87 3.14 3.56
CA GLY A 159 14.23 3.33 3.03
C GLY A 159 14.85 2.07 2.42
N GLY A 160 14.05 1.03 2.17
CA GLY A 160 14.42 -0.10 1.32
C GLY A 160 14.33 0.25 -0.16
N PRO A 161 14.41 -0.74 -1.08
CA PRO A 161 14.28 -0.50 -2.50
C PRO A 161 12.94 0.19 -2.85
N ALA A 162 12.98 1.15 -3.78
CA ALA A 162 11.79 1.87 -4.23
C ALA A 162 10.90 0.97 -5.10
N LEU A 163 10.08 0.14 -4.46
CA LEU A 163 9.22 -0.86 -5.11
C LEU A 163 7.77 -0.39 -5.33
N TYR A 164 7.44 0.81 -4.88
CA TYR A 164 6.09 1.36 -4.91
C TYR A 164 6.10 2.86 -5.24
N ASP A 165 5.20 3.26 -6.13
CA ASP A 165 4.99 4.66 -6.49
C ASP A 165 3.97 5.31 -5.54
N ALA A 166 4.45 6.22 -4.69
CA ALA A 166 3.66 6.92 -3.68
C ALA A 166 2.50 7.73 -4.27
N ASN A 167 2.56 8.12 -5.55
CA ASN A 167 1.46 8.81 -6.24
C ASN A 167 0.20 7.95 -6.36
N ASN A 168 0.27 6.66 -6.04
CA ASN A 168 -0.87 5.74 -6.06
C ASN A 168 -1.61 5.63 -4.72
N ILE A 169 -1.08 6.18 -3.63
CA ILE A 169 -1.74 6.09 -2.30
C ILE A 169 -3.08 6.79 -2.35
N LYS A 170 -3.09 8.07 -2.74
CA LYS A 170 -4.31 8.88 -2.75
C LYS A 170 -5.39 8.33 -3.70
N PRO A 171 -5.10 8.07 -4.98
CA PRO A 171 -6.07 7.47 -5.90
C PRO A 171 -6.65 6.14 -5.38
N ALA A 172 -5.81 5.26 -4.82
CA ALA A 172 -6.27 3.95 -4.37
C ALA A 172 -7.24 3.99 -3.19
N HIS A 173 -7.24 5.06 -2.39
CA HIS A 173 -8.06 5.20 -1.19
C HIS A 173 -9.16 6.25 -1.33
N TYR A 174 -9.17 7.06 -2.39
CA TYR A 174 -10.09 8.20 -2.56
C TYR A 174 -11.57 7.79 -2.43
N HIS A 175 -12.00 6.68 -3.03
CA HIS A 175 -13.40 6.21 -2.95
C HIS A 175 -13.77 5.53 -1.65
N MET A 176 -12.79 5.29 -0.81
CA MET A 176 -13.01 4.54 0.41
C MET A 176 -13.50 5.52 1.47
N ASN A 177 -14.52 5.14 2.22
CA ASN A 177 -15.01 5.91 3.36
C ASN A 177 -14.08 5.74 4.58
N ILE A 178 -12.77 5.87 4.37
CA ILE A 178 -11.76 5.72 5.43
C ILE A 178 -11.67 7.04 6.17
N THR A 179 -12.07 7.03 7.44
CA THR A 179 -11.98 8.15 8.36
C THR A 179 -10.69 8.05 9.16
N ASP A 180 -10.38 9.08 9.96
CA ASP A 180 -9.29 8.99 10.94
C ASP A 180 -9.47 7.84 11.92
N TYR A 181 -10.71 7.52 12.31
CA TYR A 181 -11.01 6.35 13.14
C TYR A 181 -10.55 5.04 12.50
N HIS A 182 -10.79 4.86 11.20
CA HIS A 182 -10.35 3.68 10.47
C HIS A 182 -8.82 3.66 10.28
N PHE A 183 -8.21 4.83 10.03
CA PHE A 183 -6.76 4.96 9.88
C PHE A 183 -6.01 4.69 11.19
N ASP A 184 -6.53 5.17 12.31
CA ASP A 184 -5.97 4.92 13.65
C ASP A 184 -6.04 3.42 14.00
N ALA A 185 -7.17 2.77 13.70
CA ALA A 185 -7.30 1.33 13.86
C ALA A 185 -6.27 0.54 13.03
N LEU A 186 -5.97 1.00 11.81
CA LEU A 186 -4.92 0.42 10.98
C LEU A 186 -3.53 0.56 11.65
N LEU A 187 -3.22 1.74 12.19
CA LEU A 187 -1.95 2.00 12.88
C LEU A 187 -1.82 1.16 14.17
N ASP A 188 -2.89 0.98 14.93
CA ASP A 188 -2.91 0.11 16.12
C ASP A 188 -2.56 -1.34 15.73
N VAL A 189 -3.20 -1.85 14.68
CA VAL A 189 -2.96 -3.22 14.19
C VAL A 189 -1.54 -3.37 13.64
N PHE A 190 -1.02 -2.33 12.96
CA PHE A 190 0.35 -2.33 12.48
C PHE A 190 1.36 -2.31 13.64
N GLN A 191 1.14 -1.48 14.66
CA GLN A 191 1.97 -1.44 15.86
C GLN A 191 2.00 -2.79 16.56
N ALA A 192 0.83 -3.40 16.77
CA ALA A 192 0.71 -4.72 17.38
C ALA A 192 1.47 -5.80 16.60
N SER A 193 1.42 -5.76 15.27
CA SER A 193 2.15 -6.69 14.40
C SER A 193 3.67 -6.54 14.52
N LEU A 194 4.18 -5.30 14.57
CA LEU A 194 5.62 -5.05 14.75
C LEU A 194 6.13 -5.50 16.13
N LEU A 195 5.34 -5.26 17.18
CA LEU A 195 5.66 -5.71 18.54
C LEU A 195 5.65 -7.24 18.65
N GLU A 196 4.70 -7.92 18.01
CA GLU A 196 4.64 -9.39 17.96
C GLU A 196 5.86 -10.01 17.26
N LEU A 197 6.37 -9.34 16.22
CA LEU A 197 7.62 -9.72 15.54
C LEU A 197 8.88 -9.43 16.35
N GLY A 198 8.76 -8.78 17.51
CA GLY A 198 9.90 -8.40 18.35
C GLY A 198 10.71 -7.23 17.77
N VAL A 199 10.11 -6.38 16.93
CA VAL A 199 10.75 -5.13 16.49
C VAL A 199 10.97 -4.21 17.69
N HIS A 200 12.11 -3.53 17.72
CA HIS A 200 12.47 -2.64 18.82
C HIS A 200 11.44 -1.50 18.98
N ALA A 201 11.06 -1.18 20.21
CA ALA A 201 9.99 -0.21 20.50
C ALA A 201 10.22 1.17 19.84
N ASP A 202 11.45 1.66 19.82
CA ASP A 202 11.79 2.93 19.14
C ASP A 202 11.67 2.83 17.61
N ALA A 203 11.99 1.69 17.01
CA ALA A 203 11.79 1.47 15.58
C ALA A 203 10.30 1.34 15.24
N THR A 204 9.52 0.66 16.10
CA THR A 204 8.07 0.61 15.99
C THR A 204 7.45 2.01 16.10
N LYS A 205 7.87 2.83 17.06
CA LYS A 205 7.37 4.20 17.21
C LYS A 205 7.66 5.05 15.97
N ASP A 206 8.88 4.97 15.45
CA ASP A 206 9.26 5.68 14.23
C ASP A 206 8.47 5.19 13.01
N ALA A 207 8.18 3.89 12.92
CA ALA A 207 7.35 3.31 11.86
C ALA A 207 5.92 3.84 11.89
N ILE A 208 5.29 3.90 13.06
CA ILE A 208 3.94 4.48 13.20
C ILE A 208 3.96 5.97 12.86
N ALA A 209 4.97 6.71 13.34
CA ALA A 209 5.11 8.14 13.04
C ALA A 209 5.34 8.39 11.54
N ALA A 210 6.10 7.54 10.85
CA ALA A 210 6.30 7.61 9.42
C ALA A 210 4.97 7.39 8.66
N CYS A 211 4.23 6.33 8.99
CA CYS A 211 2.94 6.05 8.37
C CYS A 211 1.91 7.15 8.64
N GLY A 212 1.98 7.84 9.78
CA GLY A 212 1.12 9.00 10.07
C GLY A 212 1.23 10.14 9.04
N LYS A 213 2.35 10.25 8.31
CA LYS A 213 2.57 11.31 7.30
C LYS A 213 1.69 11.18 6.06
N ILE A 214 1.24 9.96 5.73
CA ILE A 214 0.37 9.69 4.57
C ILE A 214 -1.13 9.68 4.94
N ARG A 215 -1.47 10.08 6.18
CA ARG A 215 -2.86 10.06 6.66
C ARG A 215 -3.80 10.80 5.72
N LYS A 216 -3.45 12.03 5.36
CA LYS A 216 -4.26 12.86 4.46
C LYS A 216 -4.50 12.14 3.13
N ASP A 217 -3.46 11.58 2.52
CA ASP A 217 -3.60 10.84 1.26
C ASP A 217 -4.61 9.68 1.33
N VAL A 218 -4.78 9.06 2.50
CA VAL A 218 -5.71 7.95 2.69
C VAL A 218 -7.11 8.41 3.10
N THR A 219 -7.23 9.48 3.89
CA THR A 219 -8.52 9.93 4.43
C THR A 219 -9.21 11.00 3.58
N THR A 220 -8.49 11.69 2.68
CA THR A 220 -9.02 12.83 1.91
C THR A 220 -10.39 12.56 1.31
N GLY A 221 -10.59 11.47 0.57
CA GLY A 221 -11.86 11.27 -0.13
C GLY A 221 -13.07 11.17 0.80
N CYS A 222 -12.90 10.64 2.02
CA CYS A 222 -13.94 10.65 3.05
C CYS A 222 -14.18 12.07 3.57
N THR A 223 -13.13 12.78 3.97
CA THR A 223 -13.18 14.16 4.47
C THR A 223 -13.91 15.07 3.47
N VAL A 224 -13.50 15.02 2.21
CA VAL A 224 -14.08 15.80 1.11
C VAL A 224 -15.58 15.51 0.98
N ARG A 225 -15.99 14.24 0.89
CA ARG A 225 -17.41 13.88 0.80
C ARG A 225 -18.24 14.36 2.00
N MET A 226 -17.68 14.29 3.21
CA MET A 226 -18.37 14.72 4.44
C MET A 226 -18.54 16.24 4.49
N GLU A 227 -17.49 17.00 4.18
CA GLU A 227 -17.54 18.46 4.13
C GLU A 227 -18.51 18.95 3.05
N LEU A 228 -18.56 18.27 1.91
CA LEU A 228 -19.49 18.58 0.83
C LEU A 228 -20.92 18.21 1.14
N ALA A 229 -21.18 17.10 1.83
CA ALA A 229 -22.51 16.81 2.34
C ALA A 229 -22.98 17.94 3.29
N GLN A 230 -22.09 18.43 4.16
CA GLN A 230 -22.38 19.53 5.08
C GLN A 230 -22.59 20.87 4.35
N LYS A 231 -21.70 21.25 3.42
CA LYS A 231 -21.76 22.53 2.70
C LYS A 231 -22.87 22.58 1.64
N ASN A 232 -23.20 21.47 0.98
CA ASN A 232 -24.35 21.40 0.05
C ASN A 232 -25.68 21.60 0.78
N MET A 233 -25.76 21.27 2.07
CA MET A 233 -26.92 21.62 2.90
C MET A 233 -26.99 23.12 3.22
N GLU A 234 -25.88 23.87 3.10
CA GLU A 234 -25.77 25.27 3.55
C GLU A 234 -25.80 26.33 2.43
N LYS A 235 -25.21 26.10 1.24
CA LYS A 235 -24.91 27.22 0.30
C LYS A 235 -25.48 27.15 -1.11
N GLY A 236 -25.92 26.00 -1.61
CA GLY A 236 -26.29 25.86 -3.04
C GLY A 236 -25.10 26.03 -4.01
N LYS A 237 -25.23 25.53 -5.24
CA LYS A 237 -24.09 25.26 -6.15
C LYS A 237 -23.50 26.48 -6.90
N ASP A 238 -24.16 27.65 -6.89
CA ASP A 238 -23.78 28.81 -7.74
C ASP A 238 -22.48 29.54 -7.30
N GLY A 239 -21.93 29.21 -6.13
CA GLY A 239 -20.69 29.82 -5.61
C GLY A 239 -19.39 29.22 -6.17
N LEU A 240 -19.42 27.99 -6.68
CA LEU A 240 -18.21 27.23 -7.05
C LEU A 240 -17.51 27.80 -8.29
N PHE A 241 -18.24 27.98 -9.40
CA PHE A 241 -17.70 28.53 -10.64
C PHE A 241 -16.97 29.87 -10.44
N LYS A 242 -17.52 30.76 -9.60
CA LYS A 242 -16.90 32.06 -9.29
C LYS A 242 -15.59 31.91 -8.52
N ARG A 243 -15.55 31.03 -7.51
CA ARG A 243 -14.33 30.74 -6.72
C ARG A 243 -13.24 30.05 -7.55
N MET A 244 -13.64 29.29 -8.57
CA MET A 244 -12.75 28.70 -9.56
C MET A 244 -12.19 29.72 -10.57
N GLY A 245 -12.48 31.02 -10.43
CA GLY A 245 -12.01 32.07 -11.34
C GLY A 245 -12.87 32.26 -12.60
N GLY A 246 -14.08 31.72 -12.61
CA GLY A 246 -15.00 31.84 -13.74
C GLY A 246 -14.47 31.17 -15.00
N GLU A 247 -14.79 31.73 -16.17
CA GLU A 247 -14.45 31.15 -17.47
C GLU A 247 -12.93 31.06 -17.69
N GLU A 248 -12.19 32.09 -17.29
CA GLU A 248 -10.74 32.14 -17.43
C GLU A 248 -10.05 31.15 -16.49
N GLY A 249 -10.50 31.08 -15.24
CA GLY A 249 -9.95 30.13 -14.27
C GLY A 249 -10.18 28.67 -14.67
N ILE A 250 -11.36 28.33 -15.21
CA ILE A 250 -11.62 27.00 -15.78
C ILE A 250 -10.75 26.71 -17.00
N ALA A 251 -10.49 27.70 -17.86
CA ALA A 251 -9.58 27.52 -18.99
C ALA A 251 -8.15 27.22 -18.54
N GLN A 252 -7.60 27.99 -17.59
CA GLN A 252 -6.27 27.76 -17.02
C GLN A 252 -6.18 26.41 -16.31
N PHE A 253 -7.24 26.04 -15.57
CA PHE A 253 -7.36 24.72 -14.95
C PHE A 253 -7.25 23.59 -15.99
N MET A 254 -8.00 23.67 -17.09
CA MET A 254 -7.96 22.66 -18.13
C MET A 254 -6.65 22.62 -18.89
N ASP A 255 -5.99 23.77 -19.10
CA ASP A 255 -4.64 23.82 -19.63
C ASP A 255 -3.68 23.03 -18.74
N ARG A 256 -3.74 23.29 -17.43
CA ARG A 256 -2.86 22.65 -16.46
C ARG A 256 -3.12 21.15 -16.30
N VAL A 257 -4.38 20.70 -16.34
CA VAL A 257 -4.72 19.27 -16.35
C VAL A 257 -4.06 18.58 -17.55
N TYR A 258 -4.12 19.20 -18.73
CA TYR A 258 -3.55 18.60 -19.93
C TYR A 258 -2.03 18.53 -19.91
N ASP A 259 -1.35 19.50 -19.31
CA ASP A 259 0.10 19.41 -19.06
C ASP A 259 0.45 18.18 -18.20
N LEU A 260 -0.39 17.89 -17.19
CA LEU A 260 -0.16 16.79 -16.24
C LEU A 260 -0.49 15.42 -16.84
N VAL A 261 -1.64 15.27 -17.52
CA VAL A 261 -2.04 13.97 -18.10
C VAL A 261 -1.10 13.52 -19.22
N GLN A 262 -0.44 14.43 -19.94
CA GLN A 262 0.51 14.08 -20.99
C GLN A 262 1.79 13.41 -20.45
N VAL A 263 2.15 13.68 -19.20
CA VAL A 263 3.31 13.08 -18.53
C VAL A 263 2.95 11.98 -17.53
N ASP A 264 1.65 11.79 -17.22
CA ASP A 264 1.18 10.73 -16.33
C ASP A 264 1.16 9.37 -17.03
N ASN A 265 2.19 8.55 -16.77
CA ASN A 265 2.31 7.20 -17.34
C ASN A 265 1.11 6.27 -17.08
N ARG A 266 0.27 6.57 -16.07
CA ARG A 266 -0.90 5.76 -15.72
C ARG A 266 -2.05 5.96 -16.72
N ILE A 267 -2.17 7.17 -17.29
CA ILE A 267 -3.33 7.53 -18.15
C ILE A 267 -2.97 8.22 -19.46
N LYS A 268 -1.72 8.64 -19.69
CA LYS A 268 -1.30 9.39 -20.89
C LYS A 268 -1.67 8.74 -22.22
N SER A 269 -1.74 7.40 -22.26
CA SER A 269 -2.13 6.66 -23.46
C SER A 269 -3.55 6.99 -23.92
N TRP A 270 -4.46 7.27 -22.98
CA TRP A 270 -5.85 7.66 -23.26
C TRP A 270 -6.00 9.06 -23.85
N PHE A 271 -4.99 9.91 -23.66
CA PHE A 271 -4.98 11.31 -24.11
C PHE A 271 -4.04 11.55 -25.30
N SER A 272 -3.66 10.48 -26.00
CA SER A 272 -2.78 10.54 -27.17
C SER A 272 -3.58 10.55 -28.49
N GLY A 273 -3.15 11.33 -29.49
CA GLY A 273 -3.73 11.33 -30.84
C GLY A 273 -4.16 12.69 -31.37
N LYS A 274 -4.64 12.71 -32.62
CA LYS A 274 -4.92 13.95 -33.38
C LYS A 274 -6.07 14.80 -32.83
N ASN A 275 -6.92 14.25 -31.95
CA ASN A 275 -8.14 14.90 -31.46
C ASN A 275 -8.02 15.44 -30.02
N TYR A 276 -6.85 15.41 -29.39
CA TYR A 276 -6.76 15.76 -27.96
C TYR A 276 -7.21 17.20 -27.65
N GLN A 277 -7.00 18.15 -28.56
CA GLN A 277 -7.47 19.54 -28.41
C GLN A 277 -9.01 19.64 -28.43
N ALA A 278 -9.67 18.85 -29.28
CA ALA A 278 -11.13 18.78 -29.31
C ALA A 278 -11.69 18.12 -28.05
N ILE A 279 -11.03 17.08 -27.52
CA ILE A 279 -11.39 16.45 -26.25
C ILE A 279 -11.23 17.46 -25.10
N LYS A 280 -10.10 18.19 -25.06
CA LYS A 280 -9.83 19.22 -24.06
C LYS A 280 -10.92 20.29 -24.05
N GLU A 281 -11.28 20.80 -25.22
CA GLU A 281 -12.33 21.82 -25.33
C GLU A 281 -13.71 21.27 -24.92
N GLY A 282 -14.03 20.04 -25.31
CA GLY A 282 -15.27 19.37 -24.88
C GLY A 282 -15.35 19.21 -23.37
N GLN A 283 -14.26 18.74 -22.74
CA GLN A 283 -14.16 18.63 -21.29
C GLN A 283 -14.22 19.98 -20.59
N ARG A 284 -13.59 21.02 -21.16
CA ARG A 284 -13.66 22.39 -20.63
C ARG A 284 -15.11 22.87 -20.58
N VAL A 285 -15.85 22.73 -21.67
CA VAL A 285 -17.28 23.11 -21.72
C VAL A 285 -18.11 22.30 -20.72
N TYR A 286 -17.89 20.98 -20.66
CA TYR A 286 -18.60 20.10 -19.72
C TYR A 286 -18.33 20.49 -18.26
N LEU A 287 -17.08 20.69 -17.89
CA LEU A 287 -16.70 21.07 -16.53
C LEU A 287 -17.13 22.48 -16.17
N THR A 288 -17.19 23.41 -17.14
CA THR A 288 -17.81 24.72 -16.90
C THR A 288 -19.27 24.57 -16.48
N GLU A 289 -20.07 23.76 -17.19
CA GLU A 289 -21.47 23.50 -16.80
C GLU A 289 -21.55 22.81 -15.43
N LEU A 290 -20.79 21.73 -15.27
CA LEU A 290 -20.82 20.89 -14.07
C LEU A 290 -20.51 21.67 -12.79
N LEU A 291 -19.58 22.62 -12.87
CA LEU A 291 -19.13 23.44 -11.75
C LEU A 291 -20.00 24.71 -11.54
N GLY A 292 -21.13 24.82 -12.24
CA GLY A 292 -22.11 25.91 -12.06
C GLY A 292 -21.88 27.14 -12.94
N GLY A 293 -21.10 27.00 -14.02
CA GLY A 293 -20.88 28.04 -15.01
C GLY A 293 -22.02 28.18 -16.02
N PRO A 294 -22.04 29.26 -16.82
CA PRO A 294 -23.17 29.59 -17.70
C PRO A 294 -23.24 28.76 -18.98
N LYS A 295 -22.25 27.88 -19.21
CA LYS A 295 -22.21 27.03 -20.41
C LYS A 295 -23.13 25.84 -20.24
N ILE A 296 -23.67 25.38 -21.36
CA ILE A 296 -24.43 24.14 -21.45
C ILE A 296 -23.69 23.23 -22.42
N TYR A 297 -23.32 22.05 -21.94
CA TYR A 297 -22.71 21.01 -22.73
C TYR A 297 -23.76 20.40 -23.66
N LYS A 298 -23.52 20.56 -24.96
CA LYS A 298 -24.37 20.01 -26.04
C LYS A 298 -23.68 18.86 -26.77
N GLY A 299 -22.60 18.33 -26.19
CA GLY A 299 -21.87 17.20 -26.75
C GLY A 299 -22.65 15.90 -26.63
N LYS A 300 -22.03 14.81 -27.08
CA LYS A 300 -22.58 13.48 -26.94
C LYS A 300 -22.69 13.09 -25.46
N ASP A 301 -23.61 12.17 -25.17
CA ASP A 301 -23.72 11.58 -23.85
C ASP A 301 -22.38 10.95 -23.41
N LEU A 302 -22.00 11.12 -22.14
CA LEU A 302 -20.71 10.65 -21.64
C LEU A 302 -20.56 9.13 -21.71
N VAL A 303 -21.65 8.38 -21.51
CA VAL A 303 -21.65 6.92 -21.63
C VAL A 303 -21.40 6.54 -23.08
N GLU A 304 -22.01 7.25 -24.03
CA GLU A 304 -21.77 7.03 -25.45
C GLU A 304 -20.32 7.33 -25.85
N ILE A 305 -19.74 8.42 -25.33
CA ILE A 305 -18.35 8.82 -25.62
C ILE A 305 -17.36 7.77 -25.11
N HIS A 306 -17.55 7.27 -23.89
CA HIS A 306 -16.61 6.35 -23.24
C HIS A 306 -16.92 4.87 -23.51
N LYS A 307 -18.00 4.59 -24.26
CA LYS A 307 -18.39 3.24 -24.63
C LYS A 307 -17.26 2.49 -25.31
N GLY A 308 -16.89 1.34 -24.73
CA GLY A 308 -15.85 0.46 -25.27
C GLY A 308 -14.42 0.89 -24.94
N MET A 309 -14.23 1.98 -24.18
CA MET A 309 -12.90 2.36 -23.67
C MET A 309 -12.46 1.48 -22.49
N ASN A 310 -13.40 0.74 -21.86
CA ASN A 310 -13.13 -0.17 -20.73
C ASN A 310 -12.31 0.51 -19.61
N LEU A 311 -12.64 1.77 -19.34
CA LEU A 311 -12.09 2.53 -18.24
C LEU A 311 -12.55 1.88 -16.93
N SER A 312 -11.64 1.80 -15.96
CA SER A 312 -11.98 1.41 -14.60
C SER A 312 -11.96 2.63 -13.70
N ASP A 313 -12.44 2.45 -12.46
CA ASP A 313 -12.32 3.47 -11.42
C ASP A 313 -10.89 4.01 -11.30
N TYR A 314 -9.89 3.15 -11.49
CA TYR A 314 -8.49 3.53 -11.39
C TYR A 314 -8.07 4.60 -12.40
N GLU A 315 -8.52 4.52 -13.66
CA GLU A 315 -8.19 5.54 -14.67
C GLU A 315 -8.83 6.88 -14.33
N PHE A 316 -10.09 6.87 -13.88
CA PHE A 316 -10.79 8.09 -13.49
C PHE A 316 -10.15 8.71 -12.23
N ASP A 317 -9.66 7.90 -11.30
CA ASP A 317 -8.96 8.38 -10.09
C ASP A 317 -7.63 9.05 -10.41
N CYS A 318 -6.90 8.48 -11.38
CA CYS A 318 -5.69 9.12 -11.89
C CYS A 318 -6.01 10.47 -12.56
N PHE A 319 -7.15 10.59 -13.24
CA PHE A 319 -7.60 11.86 -13.81
C PHE A 319 -7.95 12.88 -12.72
N LEU A 320 -8.77 12.51 -11.72
CA LEU A 320 -9.12 13.40 -10.60
C LEU A 320 -7.89 13.85 -9.81
N ALA A 321 -6.90 12.98 -9.62
CA ALA A 321 -5.62 13.35 -8.99
C ALA A 321 -4.85 14.41 -9.81
N ASN A 322 -4.90 14.35 -11.15
CA ASN A 322 -4.35 15.39 -12.00
C ASN A 322 -5.17 16.68 -11.97
N CYS A 323 -6.50 16.60 -11.83
CA CYS A 323 -7.35 17.76 -11.60
C CYS A 323 -7.01 18.48 -10.29
N GLU A 324 -6.87 17.74 -9.20
CA GLU A 324 -6.50 18.30 -7.90
C GLU A 324 -5.13 18.99 -7.96
N LYS A 325 -4.13 18.30 -8.53
CA LYS A 325 -2.78 18.83 -8.70
C LYS A 325 -2.77 20.07 -9.62
N ALA A 326 -3.62 20.12 -10.63
CA ALA A 326 -3.76 21.27 -11.50
C ALA A 326 -4.30 22.48 -10.74
N MET A 327 -5.40 22.31 -10.01
CA MET A 327 -6.01 23.39 -9.23
C MET A 327 -5.08 23.89 -8.12
N SER A 328 -4.42 22.98 -7.40
CA SER A 328 -3.42 23.33 -6.38
C SER A 328 -2.25 24.12 -6.97
N GLY A 329 -1.77 23.72 -8.16
CA GLY A 329 -0.72 24.44 -8.89
C GLY A 329 -1.12 25.84 -9.38
N LEU A 330 -2.42 26.12 -9.47
CA LEU A 330 -2.96 27.44 -9.81
C LEU A 330 -3.26 28.29 -8.56
N GLY A 331 -3.02 27.76 -7.36
CA GLY A 331 -3.27 28.47 -6.10
C GLY A 331 -4.74 28.55 -5.71
N ILE A 332 -5.59 27.67 -6.25
CA ILE A 332 -6.98 27.56 -5.82
C ILE A 332 -7.01 27.03 -4.38
N GLU A 333 -7.85 27.62 -3.52
CA GLU A 333 -7.96 27.21 -2.12
C GLU A 333 -8.45 25.77 -1.99
N ASP A 334 -7.86 24.99 -1.07
CA ASP A 334 -8.14 23.56 -0.85
C ASP A 334 -9.66 23.28 -0.75
N GLU A 335 -10.41 24.12 -0.04
CA GLU A 335 -11.86 23.96 0.09
C GLU A 335 -12.62 24.05 -1.26
N THR A 336 -12.12 24.88 -2.17
CA THR A 336 -12.70 25.03 -3.52
C THR A 336 -12.29 23.86 -4.42
N ILE A 337 -11.05 23.38 -4.27
CA ILE A 337 -10.55 22.17 -4.95
C ILE A 337 -11.42 20.97 -4.59
N ASP A 338 -11.63 20.75 -3.30
CA ASP A 338 -12.39 19.63 -2.76
C ASP A 338 -13.82 19.61 -3.32
N GLU A 339 -14.49 20.78 -3.32
CA GLU A 339 -15.83 20.95 -3.89
C GLU A 339 -15.89 20.68 -5.40
N ALA A 340 -14.86 21.09 -6.15
CA ALA A 340 -14.78 20.78 -7.56
C ALA A 340 -14.59 19.29 -7.82
N ILE A 341 -13.71 18.60 -7.07
CA ILE A 341 -13.48 17.16 -7.27
C ILE A 341 -14.75 16.35 -6.97
N VAL A 342 -15.48 16.64 -5.89
CA VAL A 342 -16.73 15.92 -5.62
C VAL A 342 -17.85 16.25 -6.58
N SER A 343 -17.89 17.47 -7.11
CA SER A 343 -18.83 17.78 -8.20
C SER A 343 -18.58 16.91 -9.43
N MET A 344 -17.35 16.42 -9.63
CA MET A 344 -16.98 15.47 -10.68
C MET A 344 -17.27 14.01 -10.34
N GLU A 345 -17.51 13.63 -9.08
CA GLU A 345 -17.72 12.22 -8.71
C GLU A 345 -18.93 11.54 -9.37
N PRO A 346 -20.12 12.18 -9.47
CA PRO A 346 -21.26 11.56 -10.14
C PRO A 346 -21.00 11.19 -11.61
N VAL A 347 -20.00 11.84 -12.24
CA VAL A 347 -19.59 11.55 -13.62
C VAL A 347 -19.06 10.12 -13.76
N ARG A 348 -18.48 9.55 -12.70
CA ARG A 348 -17.93 8.19 -12.67
C ARG A 348 -18.91 7.14 -13.17
N ALA A 349 -20.18 7.25 -12.80
CA ALA A 349 -21.21 6.28 -13.22
C ALA A 349 -21.52 6.35 -14.73
N ALA A 350 -21.07 7.40 -15.40
CA ALA A 350 -21.27 7.64 -16.82
C ALA A 350 -20.03 7.32 -17.70
N LEU A 351 -18.92 6.87 -17.10
CA LEU A 351 -17.69 6.48 -17.79
C LEU A 351 -17.56 4.95 -17.82
#